data_AF-A0A1X2GMY4-F1
#
_entry.id   AF-A0A1X2GMY4-F1
#
_cell.length_a   1.000
_cell.length_b   1.000
_cell.length_c   1.000
_cell.angle_alpha   90.00
_cell.angle_beta   90.00
_cell.angle_gamma   90.00
#
_symmetry.space_group_name_H-M   'P 1'
#
loop_
_entity.id
_entity.type
_entity.pdbx_description
1 polymer ?
#
loop_
_entity_poly.entity_id
_entity_poly.type
_entity_poly.pdbx_seq_one_letter_code
_entity_poly.pdbx_strand_id
1 'polypeptide(L)'
;MCGATSLPASRNFLFSELSVYVQFEDQDVYRALYLEELTVHHLKEKILEKMSFENDDRTRVKDIIRKVANKSGVTVTMDDDDTVLHIPEEQTMSVVKKYNDDGSITIVLGY
;
A
#
# COMPACT_ATOMS: atom_id res chain seq x y z
N MET A 1 -7.39 -18.15 -52.28
CA MET A 1 -6.52 -18.31 -51.10
C MET A 1 -5.92 -16.96 -50.78
N CYS A 2 -6.21 -16.44 -49.58
CA CYS A 2 -5.39 -15.55 -48.77
C CYS A 2 -6.26 -15.20 -47.57
N GLY A 3 -6.09 -15.96 -46.48
CA GLY A 3 -6.77 -15.71 -45.22
C GLY A 3 -6.16 -14.48 -44.56
N ALA A 4 -7.02 -13.53 -44.19
CA ALA A 4 -6.64 -12.49 -43.25
C ALA A 4 -6.58 -13.14 -41.86
N THR A 5 -5.38 -13.48 -41.42
CA THR A 5 -5.12 -13.88 -40.03
C THR A 5 -5.28 -12.62 -39.18
N SER A 6 -6.46 -12.44 -38.58
CA SER A 6 -6.63 -11.47 -37.50
C SER A 6 -5.71 -11.88 -36.36
N LEU A 7 -4.66 -11.09 -36.14
CA LEU A 7 -3.82 -11.16 -34.95
C LEU A 7 -4.75 -11.15 -33.72
N PRO A 8 -4.58 -12.07 -32.75
CA PRO A 8 -5.33 -11.95 -31.50
C PRO A 8 -4.93 -10.62 -30.88
N ALA A 9 -5.94 -9.79 -30.58
CA ALA A 9 -5.77 -8.59 -29.79
C ALA A 9 -4.89 -8.96 -28.59
N SER A 10 -3.66 -8.44 -28.56
CA SER A 10 -2.81 -8.55 -27.39
C SER A 10 -3.64 -8.03 -26.25
N ARG A 11 -3.99 -8.96 -25.38
CA ARG A 11 -4.78 -8.76 -24.19
C ARG A 11 -3.99 -7.76 -23.36
N ASN A 12 -4.37 -6.48 -23.47
CA ASN A 12 -3.97 -5.45 -22.51
C ASN A 12 -4.48 -5.95 -21.16
N PHE A 13 -3.65 -6.68 -20.45
CA PHE A 13 -3.78 -6.80 -19.02
C PHE A 13 -3.49 -5.40 -18.48
N LEU A 14 -4.53 -4.58 -18.43
CA LEU A 14 -4.61 -3.38 -17.62
C LEU A 14 -4.61 -3.84 -16.15
N PHE A 15 -3.50 -4.41 -15.68
CA PHE A 15 -3.25 -4.42 -14.25
C PHE A 15 -2.93 -2.97 -13.94
N SER A 16 -3.83 -2.31 -13.25
CA SER A 16 -3.60 -0.97 -12.74
C SER A 16 -2.54 -1.07 -11.64
N GLU A 17 -1.28 -1.20 -12.04
CA GLU A 17 -0.12 -1.28 -11.15
C GLU A 17 0.10 0.11 -10.56
N LEU A 18 -0.44 0.39 -9.37
CA LEU A 18 -0.04 1.59 -8.65
C LEU A 18 1.33 1.36 -8.03
N SER A 19 2.31 2.18 -8.43
CA SER A 19 3.64 2.22 -7.82
C SER A 19 3.69 3.31 -6.76
N VAL A 20 4.07 2.95 -5.52
CA VAL A 20 4.31 3.91 -4.43
C VAL A 20 5.70 3.71 -3.83
N TYR A 21 6.37 4.80 -3.48
CA TYR A 21 7.67 4.76 -2.83
C TYR A 21 7.50 4.87 -1.33
N VAL A 22 7.79 3.78 -0.61
CA VAL A 22 7.61 3.69 0.83
C VAL A 22 8.94 3.78 1.57
N GLN A 23 9.02 4.69 2.53
CA GLN A 23 10.09 4.73 3.53
C GLN A 23 9.58 4.20 4.87
N PHE A 24 10.34 3.27 5.44
CA PHE A 24 10.11 2.72 6.77
C PHE A 24 10.92 3.49 7.81
N GLU A 25 10.40 3.62 9.03
CA GLU A 25 10.98 4.44 10.11
C GLU A 25 12.46 4.13 10.42
N ASP A 26 12.89 2.89 10.25
CA ASP A 26 14.28 2.44 10.50
C ASP A 26 15.14 2.33 9.22
N GLN A 27 14.71 2.94 8.11
CA GLN A 27 15.38 2.82 6.82
C GLN A 27 15.55 4.18 6.12
N ASP A 28 16.80 4.50 5.77
CA ASP A 28 17.16 5.70 4.99
C ASP A 28 16.89 5.55 3.48
N VAL A 29 16.23 4.46 3.08
CA VAL A 29 15.96 4.15 1.67
C VAL A 29 14.47 3.98 1.43
N TYR A 30 14.01 4.50 0.29
CA TYR A 30 12.67 4.22 -0.22
C TYR A 30 12.65 2.87 -0.93
N ARG A 31 11.59 2.10 -0.69
CA ARG A 31 11.29 0.86 -1.41
C ARG A 31 10.06 1.09 -2.27
N ALA A 32 10.11 0.65 -3.52
CA ALA A 32 8.92 0.63 -4.36
C ALA A 32 7.98 -0.50 -3.92
N LEU A 33 6.70 -0.18 -3.74
CA LEU A 33 5.61 -1.14 -3.64
C LEU A 33 4.77 -1.06 -4.92
N TYR A 34 4.51 -2.22 -5.51
CA TYR A 34 3.67 -2.36 -6.68
C TYR A 34 2.36 -3.01 -6.25
N LEU A 35 1.26 -2.31 -6.51
CA LEU A 35 -0.08 -2.76 -6.19
C LEU A 35 -0.79 -3.21 -7.45
N GLU A 36 -0.83 -4.51 -7.65
CA GLU A 36 -1.64 -5.22 -8.65
C GLU A 36 -3.15 -4.98 -8.42
N GLU A 37 -3.58 -4.99 -7.16
CA GLU A 37 -4.92 -4.63 -6.72
C GLU A 37 -4.91 -3.27 -6.00
N LEU A 38 -5.82 -2.37 -6.40
CA LEU A 38 -5.96 -1.04 -5.82
C LEU A 38 -6.84 -1.06 -4.56
N THR A 39 -6.54 -1.97 -3.63
CA THR A 39 -7.23 -2.11 -2.34
C THR A 39 -6.31 -1.77 -1.17
N VAL A 40 -6.88 -1.28 -0.07
CA VAL A 40 -6.13 -1.04 1.18
C VAL A 40 -5.61 -2.35 1.75
N HIS A 41 -6.39 -3.43 1.63
CA HIS A 41 -5.94 -4.78 1.97
C HIS A 41 -4.64 -5.17 1.25
N HIS A 42 -4.56 -4.97 -0.06
CA HIS A 42 -3.36 -5.34 -0.81
C HIS A 42 -2.16 -4.42 -0.46
N LEU A 43 -2.41 -3.13 -0.23
CA LEU A 43 -1.38 -2.21 0.29
C LEU A 43 -0.84 -2.66 1.65
N LYS A 44 -1.74 -3.07 2.56
CA LYS A 44 -1.39 -3.65 3.86
C LYS A 44 -0.47 -4.85 3.68
N GLU A 45 -0.86 -5.81 2.86
CA GLU A 45 -0.06 -7.01 2.62
C GLU A 45 1.35 -6.68 2.14
N LYS A 46 1.49 -5.83 1.10
CA LYS A 46 2.80 -5.43 0.55
C LYS A 46 3.64 -4.66 1.57
N ILE A 47 3.04 -3.77 2.37
CA ILE A 47 3.74 -3.08 3.47
C ILE A 47 4.25 -4.10 4.49
N LEU A 48 3.39 -5.03 4.91
CA LEU A 48 3.74 -6.05 5.89
C LEU A 48 4.82 -7.02 5.38
N GLU A 49 4.83 -7.33 4.07
CA GLU A 49 5.89 -8.15 3.44
C GLU A 49 7.25 -7.45 3.44
N LYS A 50 7.27 -6.13 3.23
CA LYS A 50 8.52 -5.36 3.15
C LYS A 50 9.02 -4.89 4.51
N MET A 51 8.13 -4.78 5.50
CA MET A 51 8.52 -4.56 6.88
C MET A 51 9.18 -5.81 7.44
N SER A 52 10.35 -5.64 8.04
CA SER A 52 10.90 -6.63 8.95
C SER A 52 10.05 -6.61 10.23
N PHE A 53 9.05 -7.48 10.29
CA PHE A 53 8.37 -7.84 11.53
C PHE A 53 9.04 -9.08 12.10
N GLU A 54 9.20 -9.13 13.42
CA GLU A 54 9.28 -10.41 14.09
C GLU A 54 7.95 -11.14 13.86
N ASN A 55 7.96 -12.45 13.55
CA ASN A 55 6.80 -13.16 12.98
C ASN A 55 5.47 -12.96 13.76
N ASP A 56 5.53 -12.71 15.07
CA ASP A 56 4.36 -12.48 15.92
C ASP A 56 3.71 -11.10 15.70
N ASP A 57 4.47 -10.07 15.33
CA ASP A 57 3.96 -8.71 15.19
C ASP A 57 3.05 -8.53 13.98
N ARG A 58 3.21 -9.35 12.94
CA ARG A 58 2.38 -9.27 11.72
C ARG A 58 0.90 -9.54 12.01
N THR A 59 0.61 -10.44 12.96
CA THR A 59 -0.76 -10.79 13.38
C THR A 59 -1.37 -9.76 14.34
N ARG A 60 -0.55 -8.88 14.92
CA ARG A 60 -0.96 -7.83 15.86
C ARG A 60 -1.37 -6.55 15.15
N VAL A 61 -1.12 -6.42 13.85
CA VAL A 61 -1.54 -5.28 13.03
C VAL A 61 -3.03 -5.33 12.79
N LYS A 62 -3.78 -4.43 13.43
CA LYS A 62 -5.25 -4.34 13.28
C LYS A 62 -5.65 -3.27 12.28
N ASP A 63 -5.06 -2.09 12.40
CA ASP A 63 -5.55 -0.89 11.71
C ASP A 63 -4.47 -0.26 10.82
N ILE A 64 -4.91 0.29 9.68
CA ILE A 64 -4.14 1.24 8.88
C ILE A 64 -4.79 2.61 9.01
N ILE A 65 -3.97 3.61 9.31
CA ILE A 65 -4.41 5.00 9.35
C ILE A 65 -3.57 5.87 8.42
N ARG A 66 -4.23 6.83 7.77
CA ARG A 66 -3.59 7.88 6.97
C ARG A 66 -3.52 9.18 7.75
N LYS A 67 -2.34 9.80 7.80
CA LYS A 67 -2.16 11.19 8.22
C LYS A 67 -2.35 12.11 7.02
N VAL A 68 -3.20 13.12 7.17
CA VAL A 68 -3.44 14.11 6.09
C VAL A 68 -2.40 15.23 6.20
N ALA A 69 -1.48 15.32 5.23
CA ALA A 69 -0.38 16.29 5.24
C ALA A 69 -0.81 17.75 5.49
N ASN A 70 -1.99 18.13 4.97
CA ASN A 70 -2.49 19.51 5.02
C ASN A 70 -3.43 19.83 6.20
N LYS A 71 -3.68 18.87 7.10
CA LYS A 71 -4.52 19.08 8.29
C LYS A 71 -3.84 18.48 9.50
N SER A 72 -3.12 19.33 10.24
CA SER A 72 -2.49 18.95 11.50
C SER A 72 -3.51 18.32 12.44
N GLY A 73 -3.23 17.11 12.91
CA GLY A 73 -4.07 16.37 13.85
C GLY A 73 -5.24 15.58 13.23
N VAL A 74 -5.41 15.57 11.90
CA VAL A 74 -6.44 14.73 11.26
C VAL A 74 -5.84 13.41 10.80
N THR A 75 -6.34 12.34 11.40
CA THR A 75 -6.07 10.96 11.03
C THR A 75 -7.35 10.36 10.46
N VAL A 76 -7.23 9.62 9.36
CA VAL A 76 -8.33 8.89 8.72
C VAL A 76 -8.04 7.41 8.81
N THR A 77 -8.94 6.63 9.40
CA THR A 77 -8.88 5.16 9.36
C THR A 77 -9.22 4.69 7.96
N MET A 78 -8.46 3.71 7.46
CA MET A 78 -8.72 3.08 6.18
C MET A 78 -9.26 1.67 6.46
N ASP A 79 -10.45 1.37 5.96
CA ASP A 79 -11.02 0.02 6.05
C ASP A 79 -10.33 -0.88 5.02
N ASP A 80 -10.24 -2.19 5.30
CA ASP A 80 -9.54 -3.13 4.39
C ASP A 80 -10.23 -3.20 3.00
N ASP A 81 -11.54 -2.95 2.94
CA ASP A 81 -12.37 -2.91 1.71
C ASP A 81 -12.24 -1.58 0.92
N ASP A 82 -11.54 -0.57 1.46
CA ASP A 82 -11.36 0.71 0.78
C ASP A 82 -10.44 0.57 -0.44
N THR A 83 -10.66 1.45 -1.42
CA THR A 83 -9.81 1.53 -2.62
C THR A 83 -8.71 2.59 -2.46
N VAL A 84 -7.50 2.28 -2.93
CA VAL A 84 -6.36 3.22 -2.93
C VAL A 84 -6.34 4.16 -4.15
N LEU A 85 -7.45 4.28 -4.88
CA LEU A 85 -7.59 5.13 -6.07
C LEU A 85 -7.26 6.62 -5.83
N HIS A 86 -7.23 7.06 -4.58
CA HIS A 86 -6.91 8.44 -4.19
C HIS A 86 -5.41 8.68 -3.93
N ILE A 87 -4.56 7.67 -4.10
CA ILE A 87 -3.10 7.81 -3.97
C ILE A 87 -2.51 8.06 -5.37
N PRO A 88 -1.83 9.19 -5.59
CA PRO A 88 -1.13 9.45 -6.85
C PRO A 88 -0.07 8.38 -7.13
N GLU A 89 0.16 8.09 -8.42
CA GLU A 89 1.27 7.24 -8.84
C GLU A 89 2.62 7.89 -8.46
N GLU A 90 3.61 7.07 -8.12
CA GLU A 90 4.95 7.48 -7.70
C GLU A 90 4.95 8.35 -6.43
N GLN A 91 3.86 8.35 -5.66
CA GLN A 91 3.77 9.08 -4.42
C GLN A 91 4.77 8.53 -3.40
N THR A 92 5.47 9.45 -2.74
CA THR A 92 6.34 9.16 -1.61
C THR A 92 5.50 9.03 -0.33
N MET A 93 5.67 7.93 0.39
CA MET A 93 4.90 7.59 1.58
C MET A 93 5.84 7.19 2.73
N SER A 94 5.62 7.75 3.90
CA SER A 94 6.27 7.32 5.14
C SER A 94 5.38 6.31 5.87
N VAL A 95 5.98 5.25 6.40
CA VAL A 95 5.26 4.21 7.13
C VAL A 95 5.89 4.03 8.51
N VAL A 96 5.06 4.29 9.53
CA VAL A 96 5.43 4.27 10.95
C VAL A 96 4.61 3.21 11.68
N LYS A 97 5.24 2.46 12.57
CA LYS A 97 4.55 1.50 13.45
C LYS A 97 4.17 2.19 14.75
N LYS A 98 2.91 2.10 15.14
CA LYS A 98 2.46 2.58 16.45
C LYS A 98 1.97 1.39 17.28
N TYR A 99 2.60 1.17 18.42
CA TYR A 99 2.15 0.20 19.40
C TYR A 99 1.07 0.82 20.28
N ASN A 100 -0.05 0.12 20.43
CA ASN A 100 -1.17 0.52 21.25
C ASN A 100 -1.09 -0.13 22.64
N ASP A 101 -1.79 0.46 23.62
CA ASP A 101 -1.78 -0.01 25.01
C ASP A 101 -2.42 -1.41 25.17
N ASP A 102 -3.27 -1.83 24.23
CA ASP A 102 -3.85 -3.18 24.18
C ASP A 102 -2.90 -4.24 23.58
N GLY A 103 -1.69 -3.82 23.20
CA GLY A 103 -0.71 -4.67 22.52
C GLY A 103 -0.98 -4.87 21.04
N SER A 104 -1.94 -4.19 20.42
CA SER A 104 -2.08 -4.16 18.96
C SER A 104 -1.09 -3.18 18.32
N ILE A 105 -0.94 -3.30 17.00
CA ILE A 105 -0.12 -2.42 16.18
C ILE A 105 -1.02 -1.70 15.18
N THR A 106 -0.82 -0.40 15.05
CA THR A 106 -1.42 0.44 14.02
C THR A 106 -0.33 0.89 13.05
N ILE A 107 -0.57 0.72 11.76
CA ILE A 107 0.31 1.23 10.71
C ILE A 107 -0.14 2.63 10.31
N VAL A 108 0.79 3.59 10.37
CA VAL A 108 0.53 4.99 10.07
C VAL A 108 1.19 5.35 8.75
N LEU A 109 0.38 5.72 7.76
CA LEU A 109 0.81 6.18 6.45
C LEU A 109 0.83 7.72 6.42
N GLY A 110 1.97 8.32 6.06
CA GLY A 110 2.10 9.77 5.88
C GLY A 110 2.49 10.11 4.45
N TYR A 111 1.63 10.82 3.73
CA TYR A 111 1.84 11.33 2.37
C TYR A 111 0.94 12.53 2.08
#